data_AF-A0A644ZDY5-F1
#
_entry.id   AF-A0A644ZDY5-F1
#
_cell.length_a   1.000
_cell.length_b   1.000
_cell.length_c   1.000
_cell.angle_alpha   90.00
_cell.angle_beta   90.00
_cell.angle_gamma   90.00
#
_symmetry.space_group_name_H-M   'P 1'
#
loop_
_entity.id
_entity.type
_entity.pdbx_description
1 polymer ?
#
loop_
_entity_poly.entity_id
_entity_poly.type
_entity_poly.pdbx_seq_one_letter_code
_entity_poly.pdbx_strand_id
1 'polypeptide(L)'
;MVGYIYQSSDPGYVAGQLHGLIAAKTDTSTNGSKWSSNNTLRIGTGVGIGTGSTNTDAIILALDGSEIGMYGAKEARMYTSGGYNDWFLPSWYELLQLRNNKFLIGNFDTNNGSTYMTSSESTQSGWDPDPYYHAVYFDNNWSNYVWDKPAATQIRAVRYF
;
A
#
# COMPACT_ATOMS: atom_id res chain seq x y z
N MET A 1 13.91 -2.09 5.26
CA MET A 1 14.87 -1.47 4.33
C MET A 1 14.44 -0.04 4.10
N VAL A 2 15.34 0.94 3.97
CA VAL A 2 14.91 2.31 3.61
C VAL A 2 14.27 2.23 2.22
N GLY A 3 12.98 2.55 2.15
CA GLY A 3 12.18 2.49 0.93
C GLY A 3 12.14 3.83 0.21
N TYR A 4 12.05 4.93 0.96
CA TYR A 4 12.04 6.29 0.43
C TYR A 4 12.46 7.27 1.51
N ILE A 5 13.16 8.33 1.12
CA ILE A 5 13.52 9.47 1.99
C ILE A 5 12.76 10.67 1.47
N TYR A 6 12.05 11.37 2.36
CA TYR A 6 11.25 12.53 1.99
C TYR A 6 12.09 13.64 1.35
N GLN A 7 11.55 14.20 0.29
CA GLN A 7 12.08 15.36 -0.43
C GLN A 7 11.42 16.64 0.07
N SER A 8 11.99 17.80 -0.26
CA SER A 8 11.50 19.10 0.22
C SER A 8 10.06 19.43 -0.14
N SER A 9 9.49 18.77 -1.15
CA SER A 9 8.09 18.90 -1.56
C SER A 9 7.13 17.99 -0.79
N ASP A 10 7.63 17.00 -0.05
CA ASP A 10 6.80 15.97 0.56
C ASP A 10 6.21 16.46 1.89
N PRO A 11 4.95 16.12 2.18
CA PRO A 11 4.38 16.29 3.51
C PRO A 11 5.25 15.60 4.57
N GLY A 12 5.62 16.33 5.62
CA GLY A 12 6.45 15.80 6.71
C GLY A 12 7.96 15.96 6.51
N TYR A 13 8.43 16.54 5.39
CA TYR A 13 9.83 16.93 5.26
C TYR A 13 10.22 18.00 6.27
N VAL A 14 11.38 17.81 6.92
CA VAL A 14 11.99 18.80 7.83
C VAL A 14 13.46 18.94 7.49
N ALA A 15 13.88 20.17 7.17
CA ALA A 15 15.28 20.44 6.80
C ALA A 15 16.24 20.02 7.92
N GLY A 16 17.26 19.24 7.56
CA GLY A 16 18.25 18.71 8.51
C GLY A 16 17.83 17.45 9.27
N GLN A 17 16.64 16.89 9.01
CA GLN A 17 16.18 15.62 9.57
C GLN A 17 15.97 14.58 8.48
N LEU A 18 16.12 13.30 8.82
CA LEU A 18 15.85 12.19 7.93
C LEU A 18 14.50 11.57 8.30
N HIS A 19 13.52 11.74 7.41
CA HIS A 19 12.19 11.15 7.53
C HIS A 19 11.86 10.36 6.27
N GLY A 20 11.02 9.34 6.37
CA GLY A 20 10.54 8.65 5.19
C GLY A 20 9.80 7.36 5.42
N LEU A 21 9.97 6.43 4.49
CA LEU A 21 9.38 5.10 4.52
C LEU A 21 10.44 4.03 4.70
N ILE A 22 10.23 3.12 5.65
CA ILE A 22 10.88 1.82 5.69
C ILE A 22 9.94 0.81 5.04
N ALA A 23 10.42 0.07 4.04
CA ALA A 23 9.70 -1.07 3.46
C ALA A 23 10.09 -2.39 4.14
N ALA A 24 9.13 -3.32 4.21
CA ALA A 24 9.38 -4.70 4.57
C ALA A 24 10.42 -5.33 3.61
N LYS A 25 11.23 -6.27 4.10
CA LYS A 25 12.34 -6.85 3.32
C LYS A 25 11.88 -7.79 2.22
N THR A 26 10.67 -8.32 2.32
CA THR A 26 10.02 -9.22 1.37
C THR A 26 8.55 -8.87 1.31
N ASP A 27 7.84 -9.39 0.31
CA ASP A 27 6.38 -9.27 0.24
C ASP A 27 5.73 -9.83 1.50
N THR A 28 4.70 -9.13 1.97
CA THR A 28 3.98 -9.46 3.20
C THR A 28 2.80 -10.40 2.96
N SER A 29 2.39 -10.57 1.69
CA SER A 29 1.45 -11.60 1.23
C SER A 29 2.20 -12.83 0.76
N THR A 30 1.61 -14.01 0.98
CA THR A 30 2.15 -15.28 0.44
C THR A 30 1.68 -15.57 -0.98
N ASN A 31 0.38 -15.37 -1.27
CA ASN A 31 -0.26 -15.67 -2.57
C ASN A 31 -1.12 -14.50 -3.07
N GLY A 32 -0.71 -13.28 -2.75
CA GLY A 32 -1.53 -12.08 -2.89
C GLY A 32 -2.67 -12.02 -1.87
N SER A 33 -3.28 -10.85 -1.79
CA SER A 33 -4.28 -10.51 -0.81
C SER A 33 -5.35 -9.65 -1.45
N LYS A 34 -6.59 -9.80 -1.01
CA LYS A 34 -7.70 -8.93 -1.38
C LYS A 34 -7.67 -7.65 -0.53
N TRP A 35 -8.27 -6.59 -1.07
CA TRP A 35 -8.47 -5.34 -0.34
C TRP A 35 -9.70 -5.47 0.56
N SER A 36 -10.79 -5.97 0.00
CA SER A 36 -12.01 -6.42 0.69
C SER A 36 -12.79 -7.38 -0.19
N SER A 37 -13.57 -8.29 0.41
CA SER A 37 -14.58 -9.07 -0.33
C SER A 37 -15.81 -8.25 -0.73
N ASN A 38 -16.02 -7.10 -0.10
CA ASN A 38 -17.16 -6.23 -0.36
C ASN A 38 -16.84 -5.27 -1.51
N ASN A 39 -17.58 -5.44 -2.62
CA ASN A 39 -17.46 -4.62 -3.83
C ASN A 39 -18.38 -3.38 -3.82
N THR A 40 -19.03 -3.09 -2.71
CA THR A 40 -19.90 -1.91 -2.51
C THR A 40 -19.46 -1.03 -1.35
N LEU A 41 -18.40 -1.42 -0.64
CA LEU A 41 -17.92 -0.71 0.54
C LEU A 41 -17.07 0.49 0.16
N ARG A 42 -17.53 1.70 0.47
CA ARG A 42 -16.74 2.93 0.37
C ARG A 42 -16.24 3.41 1.72
N ILE A 43 -14.94 3.67 1.83
CA ILE A 43 -14.31 4.12 3.08
C ILE A 43 -13.92 5.60 3.04
N GLY A 44 -13.51 6.11 1.88
CA GLY A 44 -13.00 7.47 1.69
C GLY A 44 -11.52 7.62 2.04
N THR A 45 -10.66 6.71 1.58
CA THR A 45 -9.21 6.75 1.85
C THR A 45 -8.47 7.80 1.00
N GLY A 46 -7.34 8.31 1.50
CA GLY A 46 -6.47 9.26 0.78
C GLY A 46 -5.47 8.59 -0.17
N VAL A 47 -4.91 9.36 -1.12
CA VAL A 47 -3.89 8.87 -2.09
C VAL A 47 -2.46 9.34 -1.82
N GLY A 48 -2.31 10.38 -0.98
CA GLY A 48 -1.07 11.14 -0.83
C GLY A 48 -0.05 10.51 0.12
N ILE A 49 1.20 10.97 0.02
CA ILE A 49 2.25 10.62 0.99
C ILE A 49 1.81 11.05 2.40
N GLY A 50 1.97 10.16 3.36
CA GLY A 50 1.56 10.36 4.75
C GLY A 50 0.15 9.86 5.09
N THR A 51 -0.61 9.32 4.13
CA THR A 51 -1.98 8.82 4.40
C THR A 51 -2.06 7.31 4.56
N GLY A 52 -1.00 6.54 4.25
CA GLY A 52 -1.09 5.07 4.24
C GLY A 52 -1.44 4.47 5.59
N SER A 53 -0.90 5.00 6.69
CA SER A 53 -1.20 4.48 8.04
C SER A 53 -2.66 4.73 8.44
N THR A 54 -3.14 5.96 8.27
CA THR A 54 -4.54 6.32 8.59
C THR A 54 -5.53 5.60 7.67
N ASN A 55 -5.21 5.43 6.39
CA ASN A 55 -6.00 4.60 5.48
C ASN A 55 -6.09 3.15 5.97
N THR A 56 -4.95 2.57 6.37
CA THR A 56 -4.89 1.19 6.87
C THR A 56 -5.78 1.00 8.09
N ASP A 57 -5.75 1.95 9.04
CA ASP A 57 -6.62 1.91 10.21
C ASP A 57 -8.11 2.04 9.85
N ALA A 58 -8.44 2.93 8.91
CA ALA A 58 -9.81 3.09 8.43
C ALA A 58 -10.32 1.83 7.73
N ILE A 59 -9.50 1.17 6.91
CA ILE A 59 -9.83 -0.10 6.25
C ILE A 59 -10.08 -1.18 7.30
N ILE A 60 -9.19 -1.31 8.29
CA ILE A 60 -9.33 -2.34 9.32
C ILE A 60 -10.61 -2.12 10.14
N LEU A 61 -10.89 -0.88 10.52
CA LEU A 61 -12.09 -0.52 11.26
C LEU A 61 -13.37 -0.78 10.46
N ALA A 62 -13.40 -0.41 9.18
CA ALA A 62 -14.58 -0.60 8.33
C ALA A 62 -14.87 -2.08 8.03
N LEU A 63 -13.84 -2.92 8.03
CA LEU A 63 -13.94 -4.36 7.76
C LEU A 63 -14.07 -5.21 9.02
N ASP A 64 -14.01 -4.60 10.20
CA ASP A 64 -14.05 -5.32 11.46
C ASP A 64 -15.38 -6.08 11.60
N GLY A 65 -15.29 -7.37 11.91
CA GLY A 65 -16.43 -8.28 11.98
C GLY A 65 -17.11 -8.64 10.65
N SER A 66 -16.97 -7.84 9.58
CA SER A 66 -17.58 -8.12 8.27
C SER A 66 -16.71 -8.97 7.35
N GLU A 67 -15.38 -8.89 7.51
CA GLU A 67 -14.41 -9.61 6.69
C GLU A 67 -13.79 -10.76 7.50
N ILE A 68 -14.02 -12.01 7.06
CA ILE A 68 -13.41 -13.18 7.70
C ILE A 68 -12.00 -13.38 7.13
N GLY A 69 -11.01 -13.51 8.02
CA GLY A 69 -9.63 -13.85 7.68
C GLY A 69 -8.70 -12.65 7.54
N MET A 70 -7.75 -12.78 6.61
CA MET A 70 -6.73 -11.79 6.28
C MET A 70 -7.06 -11.07 4.97
N TYR A 71 -6.68 -9.80 4.93
CA TYR A 71 -6.76 -8.88 3.79
C TYR A 71 -5.59 -7.91 3.89
N GLY A 72 -5.25 -7.24 2.79
CA GLY A 72 -3.96 -6.55 2.65
C GLY A 72 -3.64 -5.56 3.77
N ALA A 73 -4.61 -4.76 4.21
CA ALA A 73 -4.42 -3.80 5.31
C ALA A 73 -4.15 -4.50 6.65
N LYS A 74 -4.90 -5.56 6.99
CA LYS A 74 -4.70 -6.33 8.23
C LYS A 74 -3.37 -7.07 8.23
N GLU A 75 -2.97 -7.66 7.11
CA GLU A 75 -1.67 -8.33 7.00
C GLU A 75 -0.52 -7.35 7.17
N ALA A 76 -0.61 -6.17 6.55
CA ALA A 76 0.40 -5.14 6.72
C ALA A 76 0.49 -4.66 8.18
N ARG A 77 -0.64 -4.47 8.85
CA ARG A 77 -0.69 -4.07 10.26
C ARG A 77 -0.17 -5.15 11.21
N MET A 78 -0.35 -6.43 10.88
CA MET A 78 0.14 -7.56 11.68
C MET A 78 1.59 -7.94 11.41
N TYR A 79 2.26 -7.32 10.44
CA TYR A 79 3.68 -7.54 10.19
C TYR A 79 4.52 -6.97 11.35
N THR A 80 5.33 -7.81 12.00
CA THR A 80 6.06 -7.45 13.25
C THR A 80 7.59 -7.50 13.12
N SER A 81 8.12 -7.40 11.90
CA SER A 81 9.57 -7.49 11.69
C SER A 81 10.32 -6.35 12.40
N GLY A 82 11.47 -6.70 13.00
CA GLY A 82 12.34 -5.75 13.68
C GLY A 82 11.82 -5.21 15.01
N GLY A 83 10.75 -5.81 15.58
CA GLY A 83 10.16 -5.37 16.85
C GLY A 83 9.23 -4.17 16.75
N TYR A 84 8.87 -3.76 15.54
CA TYR A 84 7.95 -2.65 15.27
C TYR A 84 6.52 -3.16 15.02
N ASN A 85 5.52 -2.37 15.40
CA ASN A 85 4.09 -2.69 15.31
C ASN A 85 3.27 -1.59 14.61
N ASP A 86 3.95 -0.59 14.04
CA ASP A 86 3.40 0.57 13.35
C ASP A 86 3.36 0.38 11.82
N TRP A 87 3.52 -0.85 11.34
CA TRP A 87 3.48 -1.20 9.93
C TRP A 87 2.08 -1.02 9.34
N PHE A 88 2.00 -0.61 8.08
CA PHE A 88 0.76 -0.30 7.38
C PHE A 88 0.86 -0.59 5.88
N LEU A 89 -0.30 -0.64 5.22
CA LEU A 89 -0.40 -0.78 3.77
C LEU A 89 -0.21 0.62 3.12
N PRO A 90 0.79 0.82 2.24
CA PRO A 90 1.11 2.14 1.72
C PRO A 90 -0.05 2.73 0.92
N SER A 91 -0.22 4.05 0.98
CA SER A 91 -1.06 4.78 0.04
C SER A 91 -0.51 4.68 -1.39
N TRP A 92 -1.31 5.10 -2.36
CA TRP A 92 -0.90 5.08 -3.76
C TRP A 92 0.42 5.80 -4.01
N TYR A 93 0.58 7.03 -3.54
CA TYR A 93 1.80 7.81 -3.78
C TYR A 93 3.01 7.26 -3.01
N GLU A 94 2.82 6.69 -1.83
CA GLU A 94 3.89 6.01 -1.10
C GLU A 94 4.38 4.78 -1.86
N LEU A 95 3.46 3.96 -2.38
CA LEU A 95 3.83 2.77 -3.14
C LEU A 95 4.52 3.12 -4.48
N LEU A 96 4.14 4.23 -5.11
CA LEU A 96 4.86 4.75 -6.28
C LEU A 96 6.34 5.07 -5.96
N GLN A 97 6.63 5.62 -4.78
CA GLN A 97 8.01 5.84 -4.35
C GLN A 97 8.76 4.52 -4.14
N LEU A 98 8.10 3.52 -3.55
CA LEU A 98 8.67 2.17 -3.43
C LEU A 98 8.97 1.56 -4.80
N ARG A 99 8.08 1.70 -5.78
CA ARG A 99 8.30 1.23 -7.15
C ARG A 99 9.52 1.87 -7.79
N ASN A 100 9.66 3.19 -7.64
CA ASN A 100 10.80 3.93 -8.19
C ASN A 100 12.13 3.43 -7.59
N ASN A 101 12.10 2.99 -6.33
CA ASN A 101 13.26 2.45 -5.61
C ASN A 101 13.32 0.92 -5.58
N LYS A 102 12.50 0.20 -6.37
CA LYS A 102 12.29 -1.25 -6.23
C LYS A 102 13.58 -2.07 -6.32
N PHE A 103 14.53 -1.66 -7.15
CA PHE A 103 15.82 -2.35 -7.30
C PHE A 103 16.75 -2.15 -6.11
N LEU A 104 16.67 -1.00 -5.43
CA LEU A 104 17.46 -0.72 -4.21
C LEU A 104 16.88 -1.44 -2.99
N ILE A 105 15.54 -1.51 -2.91
CA ILE A 105 14.84 -2.20 -1.82
C ILE A 105 14.98 -3.72 -1.97
N GLY A 106 14.81 -4.23 -3.19
CA GLY A 106 14.92 -5.64 -3.53
C GLY A 106 13.68 -6.48 -3.18
N ASN A 107 13.73 -7.74 -3.63
CA ASN A 107 12.74 -8.80 -3.37
C ASN A 107 11.31 -8.48 -3.79
N PHE A 108 11.08 -7.52 -4.69
CA PHE A 108 9.80 -7.36 -5.36
C PHE A 108 9.68 -8.37 -6.49
N ASP A 109 8.47 -8.86 -6.73
CA ASP A 109 8.13 -9.53 -7.97
C ASP A 109 8.07 -8.49 -9.10
N THR A 110 8.95 -8.62 -10.08
CA THR A 110 9.07 -7.71 -11.24
C THR A 110 8.77 -8.42 -12.55
N ASN A 111 8.08 -9.57 -12.49
CA ASN A 111 7.60 -10.27 -13.68
C ASN A 111 6.51 -9.44 -14.39
N ASN A 112 6.23 -9.79 -15.65
CA ASN A 112 5.22 -9.10 -16.44
C ASN A 112 3.83 -9.19 -15.76
N GLY A 113 3.20 -8.06 -15.50
CA GLY A 113 1.91 -7.98 -14.81
C GLY A 113 1.99 -7.99 -13.28
N SER A 114 3.18 -8.07 -12.67
CA SER A 114 3.31 -8.05 -11.21
C SER A 114 2.78 -6.74 -10.65
N THR A 115 1.79 -6.85 -9.75
CA THR A 115 1.01 -5.72 -9.25
C THR A 115 0.94 -5.73 -7.75
N TYR A 116 1.06 -4.54 -7.17
CA TYR A 116 1.03 -4.31 -5.73
C TYR A 116 -0.14 -3.42 -5.31
N MET A 117 -0.79 -3.84 -4.23
CA MET A 117 -1.93 -3.17 -3.62
C MET A 117 -1.53 -1.92 -2.84
N THR A 118 -2.41 -0.93 -2.88
CA THR A 118 -2.34 0.26 -2.02
C THR A 118 -3.51 0.29 -1.04
N SER A 119 -3.41 1.10 0.01
CA SER A 119 -4.52 1.44 0.92
C SER A 119 -5.43 2.54 0.38
N SER A 120 -5.26 2.94 -0.90
CA SER A 120 -6.01 4.02 -1.52
C SER A 120 -7.10 3.47 -2.44
N GLU A 121 -8.35 3.74 -2.10
CA GLU A 121 -9.47 3.62 -3.02
C GLU A 121 -9.26 4.45 -4.29
N SER A 122 -9.83 3.98 -5.40
CA SER A 122 -9.69 4.67 -6.68
C SER A 122 -10.35 6.05 -6.64
N THR A 123 -9.69 7.03 -7.24
CA THR A 123 -10.22 8.38 -7.46
C THR A 123 -10.32 8.71 -8.95
N GLN A 124 -10.09 7.72 -9.81
CA GLN A 124 -10.05 7.89 -11.25
C GLN A 124 -11.46 7.95 -11.84
N SER A 125 -11.73 8.95 -12.67
CA SER A 125 -13.03 9.08 -13.35
C SER A 125 -13.37 7.81 -14.15
N GLY A 126 -14.58 7.28 -13.96
CA GLY A 126 -15.05 6.03 -14.57
C GLY A 126 -14.64 4.77 -13.79
N TRP A 127 -13.83 4.92 -12.76
CA TRP A 127 -13.42 3.89 -11.80
C TRP A 127 -13.62 4.45 -10.39
N ASP A 128 -14.87 4.72 -10.04
CA ASP A 128 -15.22 5.29 -8.74
C ASP A 128 -14.71 4.38 -7.58
N PRO A 129 -14.53 4.91 -6.36
CA PRO A 129 -14.02 4.15 -5.21
C PRO A 129 -14.67 2.79 -4.94
N ASP A 130 -15.88 2.57 -5.45
CA ASP A 130 -16.55 1.28 -5.45
C ASP A 130 -16.65 0.73 -6.87
N PRO A 131 -16.21 -0.51 -7.15
CA PRO A 131 -15.52 -1.47 -6.28
C PRO A 131 -13.98 -1.33 -6.23
N TYR A 132 -13.38 -0.18 -6.58
CA TYR A 132 -11.97 -0.13 -6.99
C TYR A 132 -10.97 0.44 -5.97
N TYR A 133 -9.73 -0.05 -6.01
CA TYR A 133 -8.56 0.55 -5.35
C TYR A 133 -7.43 0.81 -6.35
N HIS A 134 -6.57 1.78 -6.05
CA HIS A 134 -5.34 2.04 -6.82
C HIS A 134 -4.33 0.92 -6.60
N ALA A 135 -3.75 0.40 -7.67
CA ALA A 135 -2.64 -0.52 -7.61
C ALA A 135 -1.48 -0.04 -8.49
N VAL A 136 -0.31 -0.58 -8.22
CA VAL A 136 0.93 -0.16 -8.87
C VAL A 136 1.58 -1.38 -9.52
N TYR A 137 1.81 -1.31 -10.84
CA TYR A 137 2.62 -2.31 -11.53
C TYR A 137 4.08 -2.16 -11.15
N PHE A 138 4.74 -3.26 -10.81
CA PHE A 138 6.18 -3.34 -10.54
C PHE A 138 6.97 -3.95 -11.71
N ASP A 139 6.29 -4.17 -12.83
CA ASP A 139 6.85 -4.64 -14.10
C ASP A 139 7.47 -3.51 -14.94
N ASN A 140 7.78 -3.82 -16.20
CA ASN A 140 8.36 -2.87 -17.16
C ASN A 140 7.35 -1.95 -17.85
N ASN A 141 6.05 -2.11 -17.59
CA ASN A 141 5.00 -1.30 -18.20
C ASN A 141 4.84 0.06 -17.47
N TRP A 142 5.29 0.16 -16.21
CA TRP A 142 5.24 1.38 -15.36
C TRP A 142 3.87 2.06 -15.27
N SER A 143 2.84 1.40 -15.78
CA SER A 143 1.47 1.87 -15.78
C SER A 143 0.93 1.88 -14.35
N ASN A 144 -0.06 2.73 -14.10
CA ASN A 144 -0.87 2.70 -12.89
C ASN A 144 -2.21 2.08 -13.25
N TYR A 145 -2.78 1.30 -12.34
CA TYR A 145 -4.01 0.57 -12.60
C TYR A 145 -4.94 0.65 -11.40
N VAL A 146 -6.20 0.31 -11.65
CA VAL A 146 -7.21 0.18 -10.62
C VAL A 146 -7.71 -1.26 -10.63
N TRP A 147 -7.89 -1.84 -9.46
CA TRP A 147 -8.33 -3.23 -9.33
C TRP A 147 -9.60 -3.32 -8.50
N ASP A 148 -10.45 -4.29 -8.83
CA ASP A 148 -11.59 -4.63 -8.00
C ASP A 148 -11.09 -5.06 -6.62
N LYS A 149 -11.71 -4.55 -5.55
CA LYS A 149 -11.39 -4.85 -4.14
C LYS A 149 -11.24 -6.36 -3.84
N PRO A 150 -12.04 -7.27 -4.44
CA PRO A 150 -11.88 -8.72 -4.23
C PRO A 150 -10.66 -9.35 -4.92
N ALA A 151 -10.04 -8.67 -5.89
CA ALA A 151 -8.91 -9.21 -6.63
C ALA A 151 -7.67 -9.34 -5.72
N ALA A 152 -7.00 -10.50 -5.80
CA ALA A 152 -5.78 -10.77 -5.04
C ALA A 152 -4.56 -10.17 -5.74
N THR A 153 -3.84 -9.28 -5.06
CA THR A 153 -2.57 -8.69 -5.53
C THR A 153 -1.53 -8.68 -4.42
N GLN A 154 -0.26 -8.52 -4.75
CA GLN A 154 0.80 -8.56 -3.74
C GLN A 154 0.75 -7.32 -2.83
N ILE A 155 1.21 -7.47 -1.59
CA ILE A 155 1.35 -6.34 -0.67
C ILE A 155 2.79 -6.22 -0.18
N ARG A 156 3.21 -4.99 0.09
CA ARG A 156 4.45 -4.69 0.80
C ARG A 156 4.15 -3.71 1.93
N ALA A 157 4.19 -4.20 3.16
CA ALA A 157 4.04 -3.34 4.33
C ALA A 157 5.17 -2.30 4.40
N VAL A 158 4.81 -1.10 4.85
CA VAL A 158 5.74 -0.01 5.12
C VAL A 158 5.51 0.55 6.51
N ARG A 159 6.46 1.32 7.03
CA ARG A 159 6.30 2.14 8.24
C ARG A 159 6.99 3.49 8.05
N TYR A 160 6.57 4.49 8.80
CA TYR A 160 7.27 5.78 8.85
C TYR A 160 8.51 5.67 9.74
N PHE A 161 9.51 6.49 9.47
CA PHE A 161 10.70 6.66 10.33
C PHE A 161 11.19 8.09 10.29
#